data_AF-A0A091S809-F1
#
_entry.id   AF-A0A091S809-F1
#
_cell.length_a   1.000
_cell.length_b   1.000
_cell.length_c   1.000
_cell.angle_alpha   90.00
_cell.angle_beta   90.00
_cell.angle_gamma   90.00
#
_symmetry.space_group_name_H-M   'P 1'
#
loop_
_entity.id
_entity.type
_entity.pdbx_description
1 polymer ?
#
loop_
_entity_poly.entity_id
_entity_poly.type
_entity_poly.pdbx_seq_one_letter_code
_entity_poly.pdbx_strand_id
1 'polypeptide(L)'
;DLFWVGILMAVCSFMGLPWYVAATVISIAHIDSLKMETETSATASSRSSRRSREQRVTGIIVFVLTGISVFLAPILKYIPMPVLYGVFLYMGVASLNGIQFWDRCKLFLMPAKHQPDYVFLRHVPLRRIHLFTLVQIICLAVLWILKSTVAAIIFPVMV
;
A
#
# COMPACT_ATOMS: atom_id res chain seq x y z
N ASP A 1 16.67 -8.85 1.41
CA ASP A 1 15.98 -8.51 2.68
C ASP A 1 15.82 -9.67 3.64
N LEU A 2 15.32 -10.84 3.22
CA LEU A 2 15.00 -11.94 4.13
C LEU A 2 16.15 -12.38 5.05
N PHE A 3 17.39 -12.44 4.54
CA PHE A 3 18.58 -12.75 5.35
C PHE A 3 18.81 -11.72 6.48
N TRP A 4 18.73 -10.42 6.17
CA TRP A 4 18.90 -9.35 7.16
C TRP A 4 17.75 -9.30 8.16
N VAL A 5 16.51 -9.54 7.72
CA VAL A 5 15.35 -9.65 8.61
C VAL A 5 15.50 -10.84 9.56
N GLY A 6 16.02 -11.98 9.08
CA GLY A 6 16.30 -13.16 9.91
C GLY A 6 17.33 -12.89 11.00
N ILE A 7 18.43 -12.20 10.67
CA ILE A 7 19.43 -11.77 11.67
C ILE A 7 18.79 -10.83 12.71
N LEU A 8 18.00 -9.85 12.26
CA LEU A 8 17.32 -8.92 13.14
C LEU A 8 16.33 -9.64 14.08
N MET A 9 15.57 -10.61 13.57
CA MET A 9 14.66 -11.42 14.38
C MET A 9 15.40 -12.21 15.47
N ALA A 10 16.57 -12.77 15.16
CA ALA A 10 17.38 -13.48 16.16
C ALA A 10 17.84 -12.54 17.29
N VAL A 11 18.33 -11.34 16.92
CA VAL A 11 18.76 -10.33 17.90
C VAL A 11 17.57 -9.82 18.74
N CYS A 12 16.44 -9.48 18.10
CA CYS A 12 15.22 -9.05 18.80
C CYS A 12 14.70 -10.11 19.78
N SER A 13 14.75 -11.40 19.39
CA SER A 13 14.35 -12.51 20.26
C SER A 13 15.23 -12.62 21.50
N PHE A 14 16.54 -12.44 21.36
CA PHE A 14 17.48 -12.46 22.49
C PHE A 14 17.28 -11.26 23.42
N MET A 15 16.96 -10.09 22.87
CA MET A 15 16.72 -8.86 23.65
C MET A 15 15.28 -8.72 24.19
N GLY A 16 14.38 -9.68 23.90
CA GLY A 16 12.97 -9.61 24.31
C GLY A 16 12.15 -8.53 23.59
N LEU A 17 12.61 -8.06 22.44
CA LEU A 17 11.95 -7.04 21.61
C LEU A 17 10.97 -7.70 20.61
N PRO A 18 9.87 -7.01 20.22
CA PRO A 18 8.93 -7.54 19.24
C PRO A 18 9.59 -7.73 17.86
N TRP A 19 9.16 -8.76 17.14
CA TRP A 19 9.66 -9.05 15.79
C TRP A 19 9.19 -8.02 14.77
N TYR A 20 10.10 -7.67 13.86
CA TYR A 20 9.85 -6.67 12.82
C TYR A 20 9.43 -7.32 11.50
N VAL A 21 8.44 -6.76 10.82
CA VAL A 21 7.96 -7.21 9.51
C VAL A 21 7.83 -6.01 8.58
N ALA A 22 8.08 -6.23 7.29
CA ALA A 22 7.95 -5.19 6.28
C ALA A 22 6.49 -4.70 6.18
N ALA A 23 6.29 -3.38 6.29
CA ALA A 23 4.98 -2.76 6.23
C ALA A 23 4.64 -2.33 4.81
N THR A 24 3.69 -3.02 4.17
CA THR A 24 3.33 -2.82 2.76
C THR A 24 2.77 -1.43 2.47
N VAL A 25 1.76 -0.98 3.22
CA VAL A 25 1.08 0.32 3.01
C VAL A 25 2.05 1.49 3.20
N ILE A 26 2.84 1.46 4.27
CA ILE A 26 3.82 2.50 4.58
C ILE A 26 4.94 2.53 3.52
N SER A 27 5.38 1.35 3.05
CA SER A 27 6.39 1.29 1.99
C SER A 27 5.89 1.88 0.67
N ILE A 28 4.64 1.59 0.29
CA ILE A 28 4.02 2.18 -0.91
C ILE A 28 3.93 3.70 -0.76
N ALA A 29 3.45 4.20 0.37
CA ALA A 29 3.35 5.63 0.62
C ALA A 29 4.72 6.34 0.58
N HIS A 30 5.78 5.70 1.09
CA HIS A 30 7.14 6.22 1.01
C HIS A 30 7.70 6.21 -0.43
N ILE A 31 7.37 5.20 -1.24
CA ILE A 31 7.78 5.17 -2.65
C ILE A 31 7.03 6.24 -3.46
N ASP A 32 5.74 6.44 -3.16
CA ASP A 32 4.91 7.44 -3.82
C ASP A 32 5.36 8.87 -3.53
N SER A 33 5.80 9.16 -2.30
CA SER A 33 6.38 10.47 -1.96
C SER A 33 7.73 10.75 -2.65
N LEU A 34 8.42 9.71 -3.13
CA LEU A 34 9.66 9.81 -3.90
C LEU A 34 9.44 9.80 -5.41
N LYS A 35 8.19 9.68 -5.85
CA LYS A 35 7.82 9.67 -7.26
C LYS A 35 7.84 11.09 -7.82
N MET A 36 8.40 11.25 -9.02
CA MET A 36 8.43 12.53 -9.72
C MET A 36 7.41 12.51 -10.85
N GLU A 37 6.40 13.39 -10.77
CA GLU A 37 5.54 13.68 -11.90
C GLU A 37 6.20 14.75 -12.77
N THR A 38 6.33 14.49 -14.07
CA THR A 38 6.91 15.49 -14.99
C THR A 38 5.81 16.46 -15.38
N GLU A 39 5.93 17.73 -15.00
CA GLU A 39 5.16 18.80 -15.61
C GLU A 39 5.76 19.12 -16.99
N THR A 40 5.25 18.46 -18.02
CA THR A 40 5.39 18.99 -19.38
C THR A 40 4.07 18.77 -20.12
N SER A 41 3.35 19.88 -20.21
CA SER A 41 2.15 20.09 -21.01
C SER A 41 2.45 19.93 -22.50
N ALA A 42 1.81 18.96 -23.15
CA ALA A 42 1.22 19.09 -24.48
C ALA A 42 0.47 17.80 -24.80
N THR A 43 -0.86 17.92 -24.94
CA THR A 43 -1.80 16.87 -25.36
C THR A 43 -2.29 15.95 -24.23
N ALA A 44 -3.61 15.79 -24.15
CA ALA A 44 -4.37 15.10 -23.10
C ALA A 44 -4.14 13.57 -23.02
N SER A 45 -3.02 13.06 -23.53
CA SER A 45 -2.67 11.63 -23.51
C SER A 45 -1.37 11.41 -22.77
N SER A 46 -1.47 10.72 -21.63
CA SER A 46 -0.36 10.20 -20.81
C SER A 46 0.45 11.23 -19.99
N ARG A 47 0.02 11.46 -18.73
CA ARG A 47 0.97 11.76 -17.64
C ARG A 47 1.97 10.61 -17.54
N SER A 48 3.13 10.75 -18.18
CA SER A 48 4.22 9.78 -18.03
C SER A 48 4.81 9.96 -16.63
N SER A 49 4.40 9.09 -15.71
CA SER A 49 5.02 8.96 -14.39
C SER A 49 6.51 8.69 -14.58
N ARG A 50 7.39 9.62 -14.19
CA ARG A 50 8.83 9.37 -14.26
C ARG A 50 9.28 8.52 -13.08
N ARG A 51 10.39 7.82 -13.32
CA ARG A 51 11.13 6.93 -12.44
C ARG A 51 11.17 7.44 -10.99
N SER A 52 10.82 6.57 -10.03
CA SER A 52 10.96 6.85 -8.60
C SER A 52 12.41 7.14 -8.25
N ARG A 53 12.65 8.11 -7.35
CA ARG A 53 13.97 8.37 -6.79
C ARG A 53 14.32 7.28 -5.78
N GLU A 54 15.25 6.41 -6.13
CA GLU A 54 15.85 5.48 -5.19
C GLU A 54 16.76 6.24 -4.23
N GLN A 55 16.34 6.37 -2.97
CA GLN A 55 17.11 7.05 -1.93
C GLN A 55 17.18 6.17 -0.69
N ARG A 56 18.39 5.95 -0.17
CA ARG A 56 18.63 5.15 1.05
C ARG A 56 18.59 6.00 2.33
N VAL A 57 18.84 7.30 2.18
CA VAL A 57 18.98 8.23 3.29
C VAL A 57 17.65 8.52 3.98
N THR A 58 16.54 8.63 3.23
CA THR A 58 15.22 8.94 3.80
C THR A 58 14.75 7.87 4.79
N GLY A 59 14.91 6.59 4.43
CA GLY A 59 14.60 5.49 5.33
C GLY A 59 15.43 5.53 6.62
N ILE A 60 16.75 5.74 6.51
CA ILE A 60 17.64 5.84 7.68
C ILE A 60 17.24 7.01 8.57
N ILE A 61 16.94 8.18 8.00
CA ILE A 61 16.51 9.37 8.76
C ILE A 61 15.21 9.08 9.53
N VAL A 62 14.23 8.41 8.92
CA VAL A 62 12.96 8.06 9.60
C VAL A 62 13.22 7.16 10.81
N PHE A 63 14.09 6.15 10.69
CA PHE A 63 14.44 5.29 11.83
C PHE A 63 15.19 6.03 12.93
N VAL A 64 16.13 6.92 12.58
CA VAL A 64 16.85 7.76 13.54
C VAL A 64 15.91 8.71 14.26
N LEU A 65 15.01 9.39 13.54
CA LEU A 65 13.99 10.26 14.12
C LEU A 65 13.03 9.50 15.03
N THR A 66 12.68 8.25 14.69
CA THR A 66 11.86 7.38 15.54
C THR A 66 12.60 7.07 16.86
N GLY A 67 13.90 6.81 16.82
CA GLY A 67 14.71 6.61 18.04
C GLY A 67 14.80 7.88 18.90
N ILE A 68 14.97 9.05 18.27
CA ILE A 68 15.06 10.34 18.96
C ILE A 68 13.68 10.81 19.49
N SER A 69 12.57 10.27 18.96
CA SER A 69 11.21 10.67 19.33
C SER A 69 10.89 10.56 20.82
N VAL A 70 11.58 9.67 21.56
CA VAL A 70 11.45 9.53 23.02
C VAL A 70 11.79 10.84 23.74
N PHE A 71 12.81 11.58 23.27
CA PHE A 71 13.18 12.87 23.84
C PHE A 71 12.23 14.00 23.41
N LEU A 72 11.56 13.85 22.26
CA LEU A 72 10.56 14.80 21.76
C LEU A 72 9.14 14.48 22.24
N ALA A 73 8.94 13.44 23.06
CA ALA A 73 7.67 13.09 23.67
C ALA A 73 6.86 14.27 24.28
N PRO A 74 7.47 15.25 25.01
CA PRO A 74 6.72 16.38 25.54
C PRO A 74 6.09 17.27 24.45
N ILE A 75 6.69 17.30 23.26
CA ILE A 75 6.18 18.06 22.11
C ILE A 75 5.17 17.20 21.32
N LEU A 76 5.47 15.91 21.11
CA LEU A 76 4.60 15.00 20.35
C LEU A 76 3.23 14.80 21.03
N LYS A 77 3.14 14.96 22.36
CA LYS A 77 1.88 14.85 23.10
C LYS A 77 0.82 15.88 22.66
N TYR A 78 1.22 17.02 22.09
CA TYR A 78 0.28 18.02 21.59
C TYR A 78 -0.43 17.61 20.30
N ILE A 79 0.04 16.55 19.62
CA ILE A 79 -0.57 16.07 18.39
C ILE A 79 -1.80 15.21 18.75
N PRO A 80 -3.01 15.63 18.38
CA PRO A 80 -4.22 14.89 18.72
C PRO A 80 -4.32 13.60 17.88
N MET A 81 -4.69 12.49 18.51
CA MET A 81 -4.86 11.19 17.84
C MET A 81 -5.79 11.22 16.61
N PRO A 82 -6.89 12.00 16.58
CA PRO A 82 -7.72 12.16 15.38
C PRO A 82 -6.96 12.56 14.11
N VAL A 83 -5.91 13.38 14.23
CA VAL A 83 -5.10 13.81 13.07
C VAL A 83 -4.34 12.61 12.50
N LEU A 84 -3.75 11.78 13.36
CA LEU A 84 -3.03 10.57 12.95
C LEU A 84 -3.96 9.59 12.21
N TYR A 85 -5.19 9.39 12.71
CA TYR A 85 -6.19 8.56 12.00
C TYR A 85 -6.52 9.12 10.61
N GLY A 86 -6.61 10.45 10.46
CA GLY A 86 -6.77 11.10 9.16
C GLY A 86 -5.63 10.80 8.20
N VAL A 87 -4.37 10.88 8.66
CA VAL A 87 -3.20 10.55 7.83
C VAL A 87 -3.17 9.06 7.48
N PHE A 88 -3.51 8.16 8.41
CA PHE A 88 -3.61 6.72 8.12
C PHE A 88 -4.70 6.41 7.10
N LEU A 89 -5.85 7.08 7.17
CA LEU A 89 -6.92 6.94 6.18
C LEU A 89 -6.43 7.42 4.80
N TYR A 90 -5.77 8.57 4.73
CA TYR A 90 -5.19 9.08 3.49
C TYR A 90 -4.18 8.09 2.89
N MET A 91 -3.23 7.59 3.68
CA MET A 91 -2.26 6.59 3.22
C MET A 91 -2.94 5.30 2.74
N GLY A 92 -3.99 4.86 3.44
CA GLY A 92 -4.79 3.70 3.05
C GLY A 92 -5.44 3.90 1.67
N VAL A 93 -6.15 5.01 1.48
CA VAL A 93 -6.82 5.33 0.21
C VAL A 93 -5.80 5.55 -0.92
N ALA A 94 -4.71 6.27 -0.66
CA ALA A 94 -3.66 6.51 -1.64
C ALA A 94 -3.00 5.19 -2.08
N SER A 95 -2.79 4.24 -1.17
CA SER A 95 -2.20 2.93 -1.50
C SER A 95 -3.06 2.07 -2.43
N LEU A 96 -4.36 2.37 -2.55
CA LEU A 96 -5.25 1.70 -3.50
C LEU A 96 -5.08 2.23 -4.94
N ASN A 97 -4.50 3.42 -5.12
CA ASN A 97 -4.24 3.97 -6.44
C ASN A 97 -3.14 3.17 -7.15
N GLY A 98 -3.39 2.76 -8.39
CA GLY A 98 -2.47 1.94 -9.17
C GLY A 98 -2.67 0.43 -8.99
N ILE A 99 -3.57 -0.01 -8.10
CA ILE A 99 -3.94 -1.42 -8.00
C ILE A 99 -4.96 -1.75 -9.10
N GLN A 100 -4.58 -2.61 -10.05
CA GLN A 100 -5.46 -3.03 -11.15
C GLN A 100 -6.79 -3.63 -10.68
N PHE A 101 -6.78 -4.37 -9.56
CA PHE A 101 -8.01 -4.89 -8.95
C PHE A 101 -8.98 -3.76 -8.56
N TRP A 102 -8.48 -2.69 -7.93
CA TRP A 102 -9.30 -1.56 -7.51
C TRP A 102 -9.90 -0.81 -8.71
N ASP A 103 -9.14 -0.62 -9.79
CA ASP A 103 -9.64 -0.01 -11.02
C ASP A 103 -10.74 -0.86 -11.67
N ARG A 104 -10.61 -2.19 -11.63
CA ARG A 104 -11.66 -3.10 -12.10
C ARG A 104 -12.88 -3.13 -11.19
N CYS A 105 -12.73 -2.93 -9.88
CA CYS A 105 -13.86 -2.74 -8.97
C CYS A 105 -14.64 -1.47 -9.31
N LYS A 106 -13.96 -0.35 -9.57
CA LYS A 106 -14.61 0.90 -10.03
C LYS A 106 -15.36 0.71 -11.34
N LEU A 107 -14.85 -0.15 -12.22
CA LEU A 107 -15.48 -0.46 -13.51
C LEU A 107 -16.89 -1.03 -13.39
N PHE A 108 -17.22 -1.74 -12.31
CA PHE A 108 -18.59 -2.20 -12.06
C PHE A 108 -19.58 -1.06 -11.83
N LEU A 109 -19.11 0.07 -11.29
CA LEU A 109 -19.93 1.23 -10.99
C LEU A 109 -20.00 2.22 -12.17
N MET A 110 -19.22 2.00 -13.24
CA MET A 110 -19.19 2.87 -14.41
C MET A 110 -20.03 2.29 -15.55
N PRO A 111 -20.88 3.10 -16.21
CA PRO A 111 -21.57 2.66 -17.41
C PRO A 111 -20.56 2.51 -18.57
N ALA A 112 -20.79 1.53 -19.44
CA ALA A 112 -19.88 1.19 -20.55
C ALA A 112 -19.54 2.36 -21.50
N LYS A 113 -20.35 3.42 -21.52
CA LYS A 113 -20.13 4.61 -22.35
C LYS A 113 -19.06 5.56 -21.81
N HIS A 114 -18.81 5.57 -20.50
CA HIS A 114 -17.86 6.50 -19.84
C HIS A 114 -16.58 5.78 -19.38
N GLN A 115 -16.31 4.62 -19.99
CA GLN A 115 -15.24 3.75 -19.55
C GLN A 115 -13.89 4.28 -20.03
N PRO A 116 -12.89 4.44 -19.15
CA PRO A 116 -11.56 4.91 -19.54
C PRO A 116 -10.82 3.87 -20.39
N ASP A 117 -9.90 4.35 -21.23
CA ASP A 117 -9.07 3.53 -22.12
C ASP A 117 -7.99 2.75 -21.35
N TYR A 118 -8.40 1.63 -20.74
CA TYR A 118 -7.46 0.66 -20.16
C TYR A 118 -6.98 -0.35 -21.22
N VAL A 119 -5.67 -0.65 -21.22
CA VAL A 119 -5.03 -1.60 -22.15
C VAL A 119 -5.69 -2.99 -22.15
N PHE A 120 -6.19 -3.43 -20.98
CA PHE A 120 -6.83 -4.74 -20.84
C PHE A 120 -8.25 -4.80 -21.43
N LEU A 121 -8.94 -3.66 -21.61
CA LEU A 121 -10.27 -3.61 -22.22
C LEU A 121 -10.23 -3.80 -23.73
N ARG A 122 -9.08 -3.49 -24.35
CA ARG A 122 -8.87 -3.65 -25.79
C ARG A 122 -8.79 -5.11 -26.23
N HIS A 123 -8.39 -6.01 -25.33
CA HIS A 123 -8.09 -7.40 -25.66
C HIS A 123 -9.16 -8.39 -25.15
N VAL A 124 -9.93 -8.02 -24.11
CA VAL A 124 -10.82 -8.95 -23.40
C VAL A 124 -12.23 -8.37 -23.29
N PRO A 125 -13.30 -9.14 -23.61
CA PRO A 125 -14.68 -8.65 -23.47
C PRO A 125 -15.05 -8.38 -22.00
N LEU A 126 -15.80 -7.30 -21.77
CA LEU A 126 -16.20 -6.80 -20.44
C LEU A 126 -16.80 -7.87 -19.51
N ARG A 127 -17.62 -8.77 -20.07
CA ARG A 127 -18.28 -9.84 -19.30
C ARG A 127 -17.28 -10.77 -18.59
N ARG A 128 -16.17 -11.11 -19.25
CA ARG A 128 -15.13 -11.96 -18.65
C ARG A 128 -14.37 -11.22 -17.55
N ILE A 129 -14.18 -9.92 -17.72
CA ILE A 129 -13.52 -9.07 -16.71
C ILE A 129 -14.39 -8.97 -15.46
N HIS A 130 -15.70 -8.76 -15.61
CA HIS A 130 -16.64 -8.75 -14.48
C HIS A 130 -16.69 -10.11 -13.76
N LEU A 131 -16.73 -11.22 -14.51
CA LEU A 131 -16.71 -12.55 -13.88
C LEU A 131 -15.41 -12.77 -13.08
N PHE A 132 -14.26 -12.46 -13.67
CA PHE A 132 -12.96 -12.60 -13.00
C PHE A 132 -12.87 -11.75 -11.72
N THR A 133 -13.33 -10.51 -11.79
CA THR A 133 -13.29 -9.57 -10.66
C THR A 133 -14.28 -9.94 -9.56
N LEU A 134 -15.42 -10.54 -9.91
CA LEU A 134 -16.34 -11.12 -8.93
C LEU A 134 -15.68 -12.27 -8.16
N VAL A 135 -14.98 -13.18 -8.86
CA VAL A 135 -14.22 -14.25 -8.21
C VAL A 135 -13.15 -13.68 -7.27
N GLN A 136 -12.44 -12.63 -7.68
CA GLN A 136 -11.46 -11.95 -6.82
C GLN A 136 -12.10 -11.31 -5.58
N ILE A 137 -13.28 -10.68 -5.72
CA ILE A 137 -14.04 -10.12 -4.58
C ILE A 137 -14.45 -11.23 -3.61
N ILE A 138 -14.92 -12.38 -4.11
CA ILE A 138 -15.25 -13.54 -3.27
C ILE A 138 -14.02 -14.02 -2.52
N CYS A 139 -12.88 -14.18 -3.20
CA CYS A 139 -11.63 -14.58 -2.56
C CYS A 139 -11.22 -13.60 -1.44
N LEU A 140 -11.30 -12.29 -1.71
CA LEU A 140 -11.02 -11.25 -0.71
C LEU A 140 -11.98 -11.34 0.48
N ALA A 141 -13.27 -11.60 0.25
CA ALA A 141 -14.26 -11.77 1.31
C ALA A 141 -13.97 -13.01 2.18
N VAL A 142 -13.57 -14.13 1.57
CA VAL A 142 -13.13 -15.33 2.32
C VAL A 142 -11.91 -15.01 3.17
N LEU A 143 -10.88 -14.37 2.60
CA LEU A 143 -9.70 -13.94 3.34
C LEU A 143 -10.05 -12.98 4.48
N TRP A 144 -11.02 -12.08 4.29
CA TRP A 144 -11.50 -11.17 5.33
C TRP A 144 -12.16 -11.90 6.50
N ILE A 145 -13.05 -12.85 6.20
CA ILE A 145 -13.72 -13.67 7.22
C ILE A 145 -12.68 -14.47 8.01
N LEU A 146 -11.74 -15.12 7.32
CA LEU A 146 -10.70 -15.92 7.97
C LEU A 146 -9.76 -15.06 8.83
N LYS A 147 -9.38 -13.86 8.36
CA LYS A 147 -8.63 -12.87 9.16
C LYS A 147 -9.37 -12.49 10.45
N SER A 148 -10.71 -12.42 10.42
CA SER A 148 -11.51 -12.12 11.61
C SER A 148 -11.57 -13.27 12.62
N THR A 149 -11.09 -14.47 12.26
CA THR A 149 -11.03 -15.64 13.14
C THR A 149 -9.61 -15.88 13.66
N VAL A 150 -9.48 -16.79 14.62
CA VAL A 150 -8.17 -17.21 15.19
C VAL A 150 -7.26 -17.84 14.13
N ALA A 151 -7.82 -18.27 12.98
CA ALA A 151 -7.06 -18.79 11.84
C ALA A 151 -6.19 -17.74 11.12
N ALA A 152 -6.23 -16.46 11.53
CA ALA A 152 -5.39 -15.39 10.99
C ALA A 152 -3.88 -15.71 11.01
N ILE A 153 -3.41 -16.60 11.88
CA ILE A 153 -2.00 -17.03 11.94
C ILE A 153 -1.59 -17.81 10.67
N ILE A 154 -2.53 -18.51 10.03
CA ILE A 154 -2.29 -19.34 8.82
C ILE A 154 -2.39 -18.49 7.53
N PHE A 155 -2.69 -17.19 7.66
CA PHE A 155 -2.84 -16.25 6.54
C PHE A 155 -1.77 -16.36 5.43
N PRO A 156 -0.47 -16.54 5.73
CA PRO A 156 0.56 -16.63 4.70
C PRO A 156 0.48 -17.88 3.79
N VAL A 157 -0.17 -18.96 4.23
CA VAL A 157 -0.32 -20.20 3.44
C VAL A 157 -1.50 -20.14 2.46
N MET A 158 -2.42 -19.21 2.68
CA MET A 158 -3.65 -19.07 1.90
C MET A 158 -3.52 -18.13 0.69
N VAL A 159 -2.42 -17.38 0.62
CA VAL A 159 -2.07 -16.46 -0.48
C VAL A 159 -1.17 -17.19 -1.47
#